data_AF-A4SUL5-F1
#
_entry.id   AF-A4SUL5-F1
#
_cell.length_a   1.000
_cell.length_b   1.000
_cell.length_c   1.000
_cell.angle_alpha   90.00
_cell.angle_beta   90.00
_cell.angle_gamma   90.00
#
_symmetry.space_group_name_H-M   'P 1'
#
loop_
_entity.id
_entity.type
_entity.pdbx_description
1 polymer ?
#
loop_
_entity_poly.entity_id
_entity_poly.type
_entity_poly.pdbx_seq_one_letter_code
_entity_poly.pdbx_strand_id
1 'polypeptide(L)'
;MEFRYPTASAEANMNAMKYLTQNLSAPEKGREEVESLIKMLGTSITSYPSWHPILTIPRGQGEDHGDLGRLYTGIDHTIKFVRGFVTCPYSEEKANALVDYVNTLTGLSAYRTDTKLYSDHAYPVVVEAMEVMLEADGTIRSRDALAWCVQELVRNAQHAQVAETWWSMRGYLLGEPHGSRSSLLVNQYTGGHMRKILEALNNSGMYGPVKEWSLDMLSKKKRELIGETLLRAALKQYEKGGEKFTFELNGERCKASVGDTWNDGSELSVNVMIGASELVVNGFYYPGQDLLQSSDPKGKQALAEKFL
;
A
#
# COMPACT_ATOMS: atom_id res chain seq x y z
N MET A 1 4.50 -13.53 4.71
CA MET A 1 4.03 -14.67 3.91
C MET A 1 4.48 -14.41 2.48
N GLU A 2 5.01 -15.41 1.78
CA GLU A 2 5.34 -15.24 0.36
C GLU A 2 4.06 -14.94 -0.42
N PHE A 3 4.07 -13.93 -1.28
CA PHE A 3 2.90 -13.59 -2.09
C PHE A 3 2.61 -14.73 -3.06
N ARG A 4 1.47 -15.40 -2.86
CA ARG A 4 1.00 -16.49 -3.69
C ARG A 4 -0.22 -16.03 -4.46
N TYR A 5 -0.01 -15.74 -5.74
CA TYR A 5 -1.03 -15.14 -6.61
C TYR A 5 -2.38 -15.88 -6.56
N PRO A 6 -2.47 -17.22 -6.69
CA PRO A 6 -3.76 -17.90 -6.67
C PRO A 6 -4.50 -17.75 -5.33
N THR A 7 -3.77 -17.83 -4.21
CA THR A 7 -4.34 -17.66 -2.87
C THR A 7 -4.82 -16.23 -2.64
N ALA A 8 -3.98 -15.25 -2.99
CA ALA A 8 -4.32 -13.83 -2.86
C ALA A 8 -5.53 -13.44 -3.74
N SER A 9 -5.60 -13.98 -4.96
CA SER A 9 -6.71 -13.75 -5.89
C SER A 9 -8.01 -14.35 -5.36
N ALA A 10 -7.98 -15.61 -4.90
CA ALA A 10 -9.15 -16.27 -4.34
C ALA A 10 -9.68 -15.55 -3.09
N GLU A 11 -8.78 -15.14 -2.19
CA GLU A 11 -9.14 -14.39 -0.98
C GLU A 11 -9.73 -13.00 -1.32
N ALA A 12 -9.11 -12.25 -2.23
CA ALA A 12 -9.59 -10.94 -2.63
C ALA A 12 -10.99 -11.01 -3.28
N ASN A 13 -11.21 -11.99 -4.16
CA ASN A 13 -12.50 -12.20 -4.83
C ASN A 13 -13.58 -12.66 -3.84
N MET A 14 -13.24 -13.55 -2.90
CA MET A 14 -14.16 -13.96 -1.82
C MET A 14 -14.55 -12.77 -0.93
N ASN A 15 -13.60 -11.91 -0.58
CA ASN A 15 -13.87 -10.72 0.22
C ASN A 15 -14.75 -9.71 -0.52
N ALA A 16 -14.50 -9.48 -1.81
CA ALA A 16 -15.35 -8.65 -2.67
C ALA A 16 -16.79 -9.20 -2.74
N MET A 17 -16.92 -10.51 -2.99
CA MET A 17 -18.20 -11.22 -3.03
C MET A 17 -18.98 -11.06 -1.73
N LYS A 18 -18.33 -11.32 -0.59
CA LYS A 18 -18.95 -11.15 0.71
C LYS A 18 -19.39 -9.71 0.94
N TYR A 19 -18.49 -8.75 0.73
CA TYR A 19 -18.77 -7.34 0.97
C TYR A 19 -19.97 -6.82 0.16
N LEU A 20 -20.01 -7.13 -1.14
CA LEU A 20 -21.04 -6.65 -2.06
C LEU A 20 -22.37 -7.40 -1.97
N THR A 21 -22.49 -8.49 -1.20
CA THR A 21 -23.72 -9.28 -1.17
C THR A 21 -24.29 -9.53 0.23
N GLN A 22 -23.49 -9.39 1.29
CA GLN A 22 -23.88 -9.83 2.64
C GLN A 22 -25.09 -9.07 3.24
N ASN A 23 -25.39 -7.86 2.78
CA ASN A 23 -26.53 -7.07 3.26
C ASN A 23 -27.71 -7.02 2.27
N LEU A 24 -27.70 -7.83 1.21
CA LEU A 24 -28.83 -7.93 0.28
C LEU A 24 -29.88 -8.87 0.84
N SER A 25 -31.16 -8.52 0.66
CA SER A 25 -32.27 -9.44 0.99
C SER A 25 -32.27 -10.70 0.11
N ALA A 26 -31.84 -10.58 -1.15
CA ALA A 26 -31.72 -11.67 -2.11
C ALA A 26 -30.29 -11.75 -2.69
N PRO A 27 -29.33 -12.33 -1.96
CA PRO A 27 -27.91 -12.25 -2.32
C PRO A 27 -27.53 -13.02 -3.59
N GLU A 28 -28.29 -14.03 -4.02
CA GLU A 28 -27.90 -14.90 -5.15
C GLU A 28 -27.71 -14.14 -6.47
N LYS A 29 -28.64 -13.23 -6.82
CA LYS A 29 -28.47 -12.38 -8.01
C LYS A 29 -27.26 -11.47 -7.90
N GLY A 30 -27.03 -10.91 -6.72
CA GLY A 30 -25.85 -10.10 -6.45
C GLY A 30 -24.56 -10.90 -6.60
N ARG A 31 -24.55 -12.18 -6.20
CA ARG A 31 -23.39 -13.07 -6.39
C ARG A 31 -23.11 -13.34 -7.85
N GLU A 32 -24.14 -13.65 -8.64
CA GLU A 32 -24.02 -13.85 -10.09
C GLU A 32 -23.44 -12.59 -10.78
N GLU A 33 -23.92 -11.41 -10.39
CA GLU A 33 -23.39 -10.13 -10.88
C GLU A 33 -21.92 -9.94 -10.51
N VAL A 34 -21.53 -10.19 -9.26
CA VAL A 34 -20.13 -10.06 -8.83
C VAL A 34 -19.23 -11.06 -9.55
N GLU A 35 -19.68 -12.29 -9.81
CA GLU A 35 -18.93 -13.25 -10.63
C GLU A 35 -18.73 -12.75 -12.07
N SER A 36 -19.75 -12.11 -12.66
CA SER A 36 -19.65 -11.47 -13.97
C SER A 36 -18.64 -10.32 -13.95
N LEU A 37 -18.70 -9.47 -12.94
CA LEU A 37 -17.78 -8.34 -12.76
C LEU A 37 -16.33 -8.81 -12.56
N ILE A 38 -16.09 -9.90 -11.82
CA ILE A 38 -14.75 -10.50 -11.67
C ILE A 38 -14.22 -10.99 -13.03
N LYS A 39 -15.08 -11.61 -13.86
CA LYS A 39 -14.68 -12.05 -15.21
C LYS A 39 -14.35 -10.88 -16.13
N MET A 40 -15.10 -9.78 -16.02
CA MET A 40 -14.94 -8.59 -16.86
C MET A 40 -13.74 -7.74 -16.42
N LEU A 41 -13.71 -7.36 -15.14
CA LEU A 41 -12.78 -6.38 -14.57
C LEU A 41 -11.50 -7.03 -14.03
N GLY A 42 -11.46 -8.34 -13.93
CA GLY A 42 -10.36 -9.10 -13.34
C GLY A 42 -10.50 -9.25 -11.83
N THR A 43 -9.42 -9.70 -11.20
CA THR A 43 -9.40 -9.98 -9.75
C THR A 43 -9.59 -8.71 -8.92
N SER A 44 -10.27 -8.82 -7.78
CA SER A 44 -10.38 -7.76 -6.78
C SER A 44 -9.00 -7.37 -6.20
N ILE A 45 -8.82 -6.10 -5.88
CA ILE A 45 -7.58 -5.55 -5.34
C ILE A 45 -7.87 -4.56 -4.19
N THR A 46 -6.86 -4.27 -3.38
CA THR A 46 -6.97 -3.31 -2.27
C THR A 46 -6.64 -1.89 -2.73
N SER A 47 -5.58 -1.72 -3.53
CA SER A 47 -5.15 -0.42 -4.02
C SER A 47 -4.53 -0.50 -5.41
N TYR A 48 -4.77 0.54 -6.21
CA TYR A 48 -4.13 0.69 -7.51
C TYR A 48 -2.69 1.20 -7.34
N PRO A 49 -1.77 0.79 -8.22
CA PRO A 49 -0.49 1.47 -8.34
C PRO A 49 -0.70 2.91 -8.85
N SER A 50 0.22 3.79 -8.48
CA SER A 50 0.20 5.24 -8.77
C SER A 50 0.09 5.58 -10.26
N TRP A 51 0.53 4.68 -11.14
CA TRP A 51 0.51 4.79 -12.60
C TRP A 51 -0.78 4.28 -13.25
N HIS A 52 -1.69 3.65 -12.49
CA HIS A 52 -2.87 3.00 -13.04
C HIS A 52 -3.83 4.01 -13.71
N PRO A 53 -4.44 3.71 -14.88
CA PRO A 53 -5.35 4.61 -15.59
C PRO A 53 -6.52 5.16 -14.76
N ILE A 54 -7.11 4.34 -13.88
CA ILE A 54 -8.15 4.77 -12.91
C ILE A 54 -7.67 5.95 -12.04
N LEU A 55 -6.38 6.02 -11.74
CA LEU A 55 -5.82 7.12 -10.96
C LEU A 55 -5.27 8.24 -11.83
N THR A 56 -4.73 7.94 -13.01
CA THR A 56 -3.96 8.92 -13.81
C THR A 56 -4.81 9.70 -14.82
N ILE A 57 -5.87 9.10 -15.37
CA ILE A 57 -6.75 9.79 -16.35
C ILE A 57 -7.45 11.01 -15.72
N PRO A 58 -8.08 10.90 -14.53
CA PRO A 58 -8.77 12.07 -13.94
C PRO A 58 -7.80 13.17 -13.46
N ARG A 59 -6.53 12.83 -13.15
CA ARG A 59 -5.51 13.80 -12.68
C ARG A 59 -5.14 14.87 -13.70
N GLY A 60 -5.43 14.67 -14.98
CA GLY A 60 -5.16 15.65 -16.05
C GLY A 60 -5.81 17.03 -15.85
N GLN A 61 -6.62 17.22 -14.81
CA GLN A 61 -7.34 18.46 -14.49
C GLN A 61 -6.76 19.27 -13.31
N GLY A 62 -5.58 18.92 -12.77
CA GLY A 62 -4.81 19.82 -11.88
C GLY A 62 -4.91 19.58 -10.38
N GLU A 63 -5.22 18.36 -9.92
CA GLU A 63 -5.31 18.02 -8.50
C GLU A 63 -4.36 16.90 -8.01
N ASP A 64 -4.16 16.94 -6.69
CA ASP A 64 -3.20 16.23 -5.87
C ASP A 64 -3.43 14.71 -5.79
N HIS A 65 -2.38 13.99 -5.37
CA HIS A 65 -2.28 12.53 -5.46
C HIS A 65 -3.39 11.74 -4.73
N GLY A 66 -3.81 10.64 -5.36
CA GLY A 66 -3.73 9.31 -4.74
C GLY A 66 -4.97 8.68 -4.12
N ASP A 67 -6.09 9.39 -3.97
CA ASP A 67 -7.31 8.81 -3.39
C ASP A 67 -8.49 8.79 -4.38
N LEU A 68 -9.13 7.63 -4.49
CA LEU A 68 -10.26 7.41 -5.38
C LEU A 68 -11.42 8.34 -5.01
N GLY A 69 -11.64 8.61 -3.72
CA GLY A 69 -12.71 9.50 -3.24
C GLY A 69 -12.54 10.97 -3.64
N ARG A 70 -11.30 11.40 -3.92
CA ARG A 70 -11.03 12.75 -4.46
C ARG A 70 -11.25 12.81 -5.97
N LEU A 71 -10.86 11.75 -6.69
CA LEU A 71 -10.96 11.69 -8.14
C LEU A 71 -12.39 11.44 -8.65
N TYR A 72 -13.20 10.76 -7.85
CA TYR A 72 -14.56 10.35 -8.20
C TYR A 72 -15.53 10.78 -7.10
N THR A 73 -16.19 11.92 -7.32
CA THR A 73 -17.15 12.46 -6.35
C THR A 73 -18.37 11.55 -6.23
N GLY A 74 -18.79 11.29 -5.00
CA GLY A 74 -20.03 10.54 -4.73
C GLY A 74 -19.89 9.03 -4.71
N ILE A 75 -18.67 8.49 -4.83
CA ILE A 75 -18.43 7.06 -4.60
C ILE A 75 -18.72 6.71 -3.13
N ASP A 76 -19.24 5.51 -2.92
CA ASP A 76 -19.48 4.90 -1.63
C ASP A 76 -19.31 3.38 -1.73
N HIS A 77 -19.01 2.69 -0.62
CA HIS A 77 -18.92 1.22 -0.57
C HIS A 77 -18.18 0.59 -1.76
N THR A 78 -16.97 1.09 -2.01
CA THR A 78 -16.25 0.83 -3.26
C THR A 78 -15.35 -0.38 -3.18
N ILE A 79 -15.46 -1.28 -4.16
CA ILE A 79 -14.56 -2.41 -4.39
C ILE A 79 -13.79 -2.19 -5.68
N LYS A 80 -12.47 -2.37 -5.62
CA LYS A 80 -11.56 -2.19 -6.75
C LYS A 80 -11.23 -3.55 -7.36
N PHE A 81 -11.08 -3.57 -8.67
CA PHE A 81 -10.64 -4.70 -9.50
C PHE A 81 -9.50 -4.25 -10.40
N VAL A 82 -8.77 -5.18 -11.01
CA VAL A 82 -7.61 -4.88 -11.85
C VAL A 82 -7.92 -3.83 -12.93
N ARG A 83 -9.07 -3.93 -13.61
CA ARG A 83 -9.44 -3.02 -14.72
C ARG A 83 -10.39 -1.89 -14.34
N GLY A 84 -10.84 -1.81 -13.10
CA GLY A 84 -11.93 -0.90 -12.76
C GLY A 84 -12.48 -1.12 -11.37
N PHE A 85 -13.48 -0.35 -10.97
CA PHE A 85 -14.08 -0.48 -9.64
C PHE A 85 -15.60 -0.47 -9.73
N VAL A 86 -16.22 -0.98 -8.67
CA VAL A 86 -17.66 -0.94 -8.47
C VAL A 86 -17.92 -0.15 -7.20
N THR A 87 -18.87 0.78 -7.25
CA THR A 87 -19.28 1.62 -6.12
C THR A 87 -20.79 1.58 -5.97
N CYS A 88 -21.28 1.69 -4.72
CA CYS A 88 -22.70 1.53 -4.39
C CYS A 88 -23.24 2.77 -3.63
N PRO A 89 -23.36 3.94 -4.27
CA PRO A 89 -23.97 5.11 -3.65
C PRO A 89 -25.45 4.91 -3.32
N TYR A 90 -25.92 5.62 -2.30
CA TYR A 90 -27.33 5.61 -1.86
C TYR A 90 -28.22 6.68 -2.53
N SER A 91 -27.67 7.48 -3.44
CA SER A 91 -28.43 8.48 -4.21
C SER A 91 -28.32 8.16 -5.70
N GLU A 92 -29.47 8.11 -6.35
CA GLU A 92 -29.57 7.88 -7.79
C GLU A 92 -28.94 9.04 -8.57
N GLU A 93 -29.13 10.27 -8.10
CA GLU A 93 -28.56 11.47 -8.69
C GLU A 93 -27.03 11.43 -8.64
N LYS A 94 -26.44 11.00 -7.51
CA LYS A 94 -24.99 10.81 -7.39
C LYS A 94 -24.48 9.70 -8.32
N ALA A 95 -25.21 8.59 -8.43
CA ALA A 95 -24.85 7.49 -9.33
C ALA A 95 -24.84 7.95 -10.80
N ASN A 96 -25.89 8.65 -11.23
CA ASN A 96 -26.00 9.16 -12.60
C ASN A 96 -24.92 10.22 -12.88
N ALA A 97 -24.70 11.17 -11.95
CA ALA A 97 -23.66 12.17 -12.09
C ALA A 97 -22.25 11.55 -12.21
N LEU A 98 -21.98 10.48 -11.46
CA LEU A 98 -20.72 9.74 -11.58
C LEU A 98 -20.58 9.10 -12.97
N VAL A 99 -21.63 8.45 -13.47
CA VAL A 99 -21.64 7.85 -14.82
C VAL A 99 -21.39 8.92 -15.89
N ASP A 100 -22.12 10.04 -15.82
CA ASP A 100 -21.99 11.15 -16.78
C ASP A 100 -20.57 11.71 -16.77
N TYR A 101 -20.02 11.99 -15.59
CA TYR A 101 -18.65 12.50 -15.43
C TYR A 101 -17.61 11.54 -16.03
N VAL A 102 -17.64 10.25 -15.64
CA VAL A 102 -16.63 9.29 -16.10
C VAL A 102 -16.67 9.10 -17.61
N ASN A 103 -17.88 9.08 -18.20
CA ASN A 103 -18.03 8.94 -19.65
C ASN A 103 -17.56 10.17 -20.44
N THR A 104 -17.23 11.30 -19.78
CA THR A 104 -16.52 12.42 -20.44
C THR A 104 -15.00 12.19 -20.54
N LEU A 105 -14.45 11.25 -19.77
CA LEU A 105 -13.02 11.01 -19.68
C LEU A 105 -12.57 9.97 -20.72
N THR A 106 -11.68 10.38 -21.63
CA THR A 106 -11.14 9.45 -22.64
C THR A 106 -10.33 8.34 -21.97
N GLY A 107 -10.65 7.09 -22.28
CA GLY A 107 -9.99 5.89 -21.75
C GLY A 107 -10.71 5.25 -20.55
N LEU A 108 -11.77 5.89 -20.04
CA LEU A 108 -12.66 5.32 -19.03
C LEU A 108 -14.08 5.17 -19.58
N SER A 109 -14.83 4.23 -19.01
CA SER A 109 -16.27 4.09 -19.21
C SER A 109 -16.96 3.83 -17.88
N ALA A 110 -18.22 4.22 -17.78
CA ALA A 110 -19.05 3.91 -16.63
C ALA A 110 -20.49 3.57 -17.01
N TYR A 111 -21.10 2.67 -16.25
CA TYR A 111 -22.50 2.29 -16.40
C TYR A 111 -23.10 1.84 -15.07
N ARG A 112 -24.43 1.88 -14.98
CA ARG A 112 -25.19 1.33 -13.84
C ARG A 112 -25.52 -0.14 -14.06
N THR A 113 -25.48 -0.92 -12.98
CA THR A 113 -26.05 -2.27 -12.99
C THR A 113 -27.52 -2.22 -12.57
N ASP A 114 -28.34 -3.06 -13.18
CA ASP A 114 -29.72 -3.27 -12.72
C ASP A 114 -29.75 -4.12 -11.44
N THR A 115 -28.76 -5.00 -11.28
CA THR A 115 -28.60 -5.84 -10.09
C THR A 115 -28.14 -5.01 -8.90
N LYS A 116 -28.82 -5.17 -7.75
CA LYS A 116 -28.42 -4.54 -6.49
C LYS A 116 -27.14 -5.18 -5.95
N LEU A 117 -26.25 -4.32 -5.47
CA LEU A 117 -25.00 -4.68 -4.81
C LEU A 117 -24.87 -3.85 -3.54
N TYR A 118 -24.23 -4.43 -2.54
CA TYR A 118 -24.01 -3.96 -1.18
C TYR A 118 -25.28 -3.72 -0.34
N SER A 119 -26.33 -3.10 -0.90
CA SER A 119 -27.62 -2.83 -0.26
C SER A 119 -28.75 -2.81 -1.30
N ASP A 120 -29.96 -3.22 -0.90
CA ASP A 120 -31.15 -3.17 -1.76
C ASP A 120 -31.54 -1.73 -2.18
N HIS A 121 -31.06 -0.73 -1.44
CA HIS A 121 -31.31 0.69 -1.69
C HIS A 121 -30.14 1.41 -2.38
N ALA A 122 -29.06 0.70 -2.72
CA ALA A 122 -27.95 1.30 -3.45
C ALA A 122 -28.23 1.38 -4.96
N TYR A 123 -27.46 2.23 -5.64
CA TYR A 123 -27.44 2.43 -7.08
C TYR A 123 -26.04 2.08 -7.62
N PRO A 124 -25.73 0.80 -7.83
CA PRO A 124 -24.36 0.41 -8.15
C PRO A 124 -23.91 0.95 -9.51
N VAL A 125 -22.68 1.45 -9.53
CA VAL A 125 -22.00 1.98 -10.72
C VAL A 125 -20.70 1.21 -10.91
N VAL A 126 -20.48 0.76 -12.14
CA VAL A 126 -19.22 0.17 -12.59
C VAL A 126 -18.43 1.23 -13.34
N VAL A 127 -17.15 1.36 -13.01
CA VAL A 127 -16.19 2.18 -13.74
C VAL A 127 -15.09 1.28 -14.27
N GLU A 128 -14.83 1.34 -15.57
CA GLU A 128 -13.84 0.51 -16.26
C GLU A 128 -12.78 1.39 -16.94
N ALA A 129 -11.51 0.98 -16.85
CA ALA A 129 -10.42 1.49 -17.66
C ALA A 129 -10.29 0.65 -18.94
N MET A 130 -10.73 1.23 -20.06
CA MET A 130 -10.98 0.52 -21.32
C MET A 130 -9.70 -0.02 -21.96
N GLU A 131 -8.55 0.63 -21.74
CA GLU A 131 -7.28 0.26 -22.34
C GLU A 131 -6.50 -0.80 -21.54
N VAL A 132 -6.98 -1.16 -20.34
CA VAL A 132 -6.30 -2.16 -19.49
C VAL A 132 -6.58 -3.56 -20.02
N MET A 133 -5.61 -4.08 -20.78
CA MET A 133 -5.59 -5.47 -21.24
C MET A 133 -4.92 -6.37 -20.21
N LEU A 134 -5.45 -7.60 -20.05
CA LEU A 134 -4.90 -8.60 -19.15
C LEU A 134 -4.12 -9.69 -19.91
N GLU A 135 -3.04 -10.15 -19.32
CA GLU A 135 -2.32 -11.36 -19.71
C GLU A 135 -3.14 -12.61 -19.31
N ALA A 136 -2.72 -13.79 -19.78
CA ALA A 136 -3.37 -15.06 -19.44
C ALA A 136 -3.32 -15.38 -17.93
N ASP A 137 -2.37 -14.80 -17.18
CA ASP A 137 -2.29 -14.93 -15.73
C ASP A 137 -3.24 -13.99 -14.97
N GLY A 138 -3.95 -13.09 -15.68
CA GLY A 138 -4.89 -12.12 -15.12
C GLY A 138 -4.24 -10.79 -14.69
N THR A 139 -2.93 -10.63 -14.84
CA THR A 139 -2.22 -9.36 -14.57
C THR A 139 -2.29 -8.43 -15.78
N ILE A 140 -2.03 -7.13 -15.57
CA ILE A 140 -2.02 -6.13 -16.63
C ILE A 140 -0.89 -6.42 -17.62
N ARG A 141 -1.19 -6.26 -18.92
CA ARG A 141 -0.25 -6.47 -20.01
C ARG A 141 1.07 -5.75 -19.75
N SER A 142 2.16 -6.52 -19.81
CA SER A 142 3.47 -6.10 -19.30
C SER A 142 3.98 -4.81 -19.96
N ARG A 143 3.78 -4.69 -21.28
CA ARG A 143 4.17 -3.51 -22.06
C ARG A 143 3.50 -2.23 -21.57
N ASP A 144 2.19 -2.29 -21.30
CA ASP A 144 1.40 -1.09 -20.95
C ASP A 144 1.70 -0.66 -19.52
N ALA A 145 1.74 -1.63 -18.59
CA ALA A 145 2.11 -1.39 -17.20
C ALA A 145 3.50 -0.73 -17.09
N LEU A 146 4.48 -1.19 -17.86
CA LEU A 146 5.81 -0.56 -17.89
C LEU A 146 5.78 0.84 -18.49
N ALA A 147 5.03 1.05 -19.58
CA ALA A 147 4.92 2.36 -20.21
C ALA A 147 4.31 3.40 -19.25
N TRP A 148 3.17 3.08 -18.62
CA TRP A 148 2.52 3.96 -17.65
C TRP A 148 3.39 4.19 -16.42
N CYS A 149 4.07 3.14 -15.92
CA CYS A 149 4.99 3.27 -14.79
C CYS A 149 6.15 4.21 -15.08
N VAL A 150 6.77 4.11 -16.27
CA VAL A 150 7.85 5.02 -16.68
C VAL A 150 7.35 6.46 -16.78
N GLN A 151 6.18 6.69 -17.39
CA GLN A 151 5.59 8.03 -17.50
C GLN A 151 5.37 8.65 -16.12
N GLU A 152 4.81 7.89 -15.18
CA GLU A 152 4.55 8.32 -13.82
C GLU A 152 5.85 8.63 -13.06
N LEU A 153 6.85 7.74 -13.15
CA LEU A 153 8.14 7.91 -12.52
C LEU A 153 8.84 9.18 -13.02
N VAL A 154 8.89 9.40 -14.33
CA VAL A 154 9.52 10.59 -14.93
C VAL A 154 8.78 11.87 -14.53
N ARG A 155 7.44 11.84 -14.50
CA ARG A 155 6.65 12.98 -14.02
C ARG A 155 7.01 13.35 -12.59
N ASN A 156 7.06 12.37 -11.69
CA ASN A 156 7.32 12.61 -10.27
C ASN A 156 8.77 13.06 -10.01
N ALA A 157 9.70 12.78 -10.93
CA ALA A 157 11.09 13.22 -10.79
C ALA A 157 11.26 14.74 -10.82
N GLN A 158 10.35 15.46 -11.49
CA GLN A 158 10.42 16.93 -11.61
C GLN A 158 10.34 17.67 -10.28
N HIS A 159 9.72 17.06 -9.27
CA HIS A 159 9.47 17.67 -7.96
C HIS A 159 10.13 16.90 -6.81
N ALA A 160 10.89 15.86 -7.12
CA ALA A 160 11.52 15.03 -6.12
C ALA A 160 12.76 15.70 -5.51
N GLN A 161 12.93 15.47 -4.20
CA GLN A 161 14.12 15.92 -3.45
C GLN A 161 15.01 14.75 -3.03
N VAL A 162 14.48 13.53 -3.08
CA VAL A 162 15.18 12.31 -2.66
C VAL A 162 14.81 11.14 -3.57
N ALA A 163 15.76 10.23 -3.75
CA ALA A 163 15.58 8.96 -4.43
C ALA A 163 15.15 7.87 -3.42
N GLU A 164 13.86 7.52 -3.42
CA GLU A 164 13.36 6.43 -2.59
C GLU A 164 13.68 5.05 -3.18
N THR A 165 14.00 4.10 -2.30
CA THR A 165 14.34 2.73 -2.73
C THR A 165 13.12 1.93 -3.18
N TRP A 166 13.34 0.86 -3.94
CA TRP A 166 12.30 -0.12 -4.31
C TRP A 166 11.46 -0.57 -3.11
N TRP A 167 12.08 -0.79 -1.95
CA TRP A 167 11.40 -1.29 -0.77
C TRP A 167 10.45 -0.27 -0.13
N SER A 168 10.68 1.02 -0.37
CA SER A 168 9.80 2.11 0.05
C SER A 168 8.70 2.34 -0.99
N MET A 169 9.04 2.24 -2.28
CA MET A 169 8.14 2.56 -3.39
C MET A 169 7.26 1.40 -3.88
N ARG A 170 7.59 0.14 -3.57
CA ARG A 170 6.94 -1.03 -4.19
C ARG A 170 5.42 -1.05 -4.03
N GLY A 171 4.87 -0.58 -2.91
CA GLY A 171 3.40 -0.52 -2.72
C GLY A 171 2.75 0.41 -3.74
N TYR A 172 3.36 1.57 -3.97
CA TYR A 172 2.90 2.55 -4.97
C TYR A 172 3.12 2.10 -6.42
N LEU A 173 4.08 1.20 -6.67
CA LEU A 173 4.40 0.73 -8.02
C LEU A 173 3.70 -0.59 -8.38
N LEU A 174 3.40 -1.43 -7.40
CA LEU A 174 2.75 -2.73 -7.61
C LEU A 174 1.24 -2.67 -7.31
N GLY A 175 0.76 -1.70 -6.53
CA GLY A 175 -0.56 -1.73 -5.91
C GLY A 175 -0.63 -2.79 -4.82
N GLU A 176 -1.81 -3.04 -4.26
CA GLU A 176 -2.02 -4.04 -3.20
C GLU A 176 -3.17 -5.01 -3.52
N PRO A 177 -3.07 -6.28 -3.08
CA PRO A 177 -1.96 -6.89 -2.35
C PRO A 177 -0.74 -7.19 -3.24
N HIS A 178 0.46 -7.13 -2.65
CA HIS A 178 1.71 -7.38 -3.37
C HIS A 178 2.73 -8.20 -2.58
N GLY A 179 3.64 -8.81 -3.32
CA GLY A 179 4.88 -9.42 -2.83
C GLY A 179 6.09 -8.50 -3.00
N SER A 180 7.27 -9.11 -3.11
CA SER A 180 8.51 -8.35 -3.31
C SER A 180 8.68 -7.79 -4.71
N ARG A 181 8.09 -8.43 -5.73
CA ARG A 181 8.25 -8.10 -7.16
C ARG A 181 7.01 -8.38 -8.03
N SER A 182 5.86 -8.64 -7.42
CA SER A 182 4.61 -8.96 -8.13
C SER A 182 3.41 -8.59 -7.27
N SER A 183 2.24 -8.44 -7.87
CA SER A 183 0.95 -8.20 -7.22
C SER A 183 -0.16 -8.89 -8.01
N LEU A 184 -1.42 -8.61 -7.66
CA LEU A 184 -2.56 -9.00 -8.48
C LEU A 184 -2.65 -8.20 -9.79
N LEU A 185 -1.93 -7.08 -9.91
CA LEU A 185 -1.92 -6.24 -11.11
C LEU A 185 -0.71 -6.48 -12.01
N VAL A 186 0.42 -6.95 -11.45
CA VAL A 186 1.66 -7.16 -12.22
C VAL A 186 2.36 -8.46 -11.85
N ASN A 187 2.77 -9.23 -12.85
CA ASN A 187 3.55 -10.45 -12.63
C ASN A 187 5.02 -10.16 -12.28
N GLN A 188 5.77 -11.22 -11.93
CA GLN A 188 7.16 -11.09 -11.48
C GLN A 188 8.09 -10.53 -12.55
N TYR A 189 7.84 -10.82 -13.83
CA TYR A 189 8.62 -10.29 -14.94
C TYR A 189 8.47 -8.77 -15.01
N THR A 190 7.23 -8.29 -14.99
CA THR A 190 6.90 -6.86 -15.05
C THR A 190 7.41 -6.12 -13.82
N GLY A 191 7.14 -6.59 -12.61
CA GLY A 191 7.61 -5.94 -11.39
C GLY A 191 9.14 -5.94 -11.25
N GLY A 192 9.81 -6.97 -11.76
CA GLY A 192 11.28 -7.00 -11.88
C GLY A 192 11.84 -5.90 -12.79
N HIS A 193 11.16 -5.60 -13.90
CA HIS A 193 11.55 -4.51 -14.80
C HIS A 193 11.22 -3.13 -14.24
N MET A 194 10.06 -2.96 -13.58
CA MET A 194 9.73 -1.72 -12.86
C MET A 194 10.79 -1.37 -11.83
N ARG A 195 11.26 -2.38 -11.07
CA ARG A 195 12.36 -2.20 -10.11
C ARG A 195 13.63 -1.70 -10.78
N LYS A 196 14.06 -2.33 -11.88
CA LYS A 196 15.28 -1.93 -12.61
C LYS A 196 15.18 -0.51 -13.15
N ILE A 197 14.01 -0.12 -13.64
CA ILE A 197 13.74 1.24 -14.12
C ILE A 197 13.89 2.25 -12.98
N LEU A 198 13.23 2.02 -11.84
CA LEU A 198 13.37 2.87 -10.66
C LEU A 198 14.84 2.98 -10.21
N GLU A 199 15.54 1.85 -10.12
CA GLU A 199 16.96 1.82 -9.72
C GLU A 199 17.84 2.60 -10.70
N ALA A 200 17.58 2.50 -12.01
CA ALA A 200 18.31 3.28 -13.02
C ALA A 200 18.07 4.79 -12.88
N LEU A 201 16.81 5.21 -12.66
CA LEU A 201 16.47 6.62 -12.44
C LEU A 201 17.12 7.16 -11.15
N ASN A 202 17.06 6.38 -10.06
CA ASN A 202 17.73 6.72 -8.80
C ASN A 202 19.25 6.88 -8.99
N ASN A 203 19.90 5.92 -9.65
CA ASN A 203 21.34 5.92 -9.86
C ASN A 203 21.82 7.05 -10.78
N SER A 204 20.95 7.55 -11.66
CA SER A 204 21.26 8.71 -12.50
C SER A 204 21.29 10.04 -11.72
N GLY A 205 20.83 10.06 -10.47
CA GLY A 205 20.69 11.27 -9.66
C GLY A 205 19.42 12.09 -9.98
N MET A 206 18.54 11.59 -10.85
CA MET A 206 17.35 12.32 -11.31
C MET A 206 16.40 12.73 -10.18
N TYR A 207 16.31 11.92 -9.12
CA TYR A 207 15.48 12.20 -7.95
C TYR A 207 16.26 12.87 -6.80
N GLY A 208 17.56 13.10 -6.94
CA GLY A 208 18.43 13.57 -5.87
C GLY A 208 19.03 12.44 -5.01
N PRO A 209 19.48 12.72 -3.77
CA PRO A 209 20.17 11.76 -2.92
C PRO A 209 19.30 10.59 -2.50
N VAL A 210 19.90 9.40 -2.37
CA VAL A 210 19.19 8.19 -1.94
C VAL A 210 18.74 8.30 -0.50
N LYS A 211 17.45 8.05 -0.27
CA LYS A 211 16.83 7.94 1.05
C LYS A 211 16.45 6.49 1.32
N GLU A 212 17.16 5.87 2.25
CA GLU A 212 16.81 4.55 2.79
C GLU A 212 15.97 4.73 4.05
N TRP A 213 14.73 4.22 4.03
CA TRP A 213 13.80 4.30 5.16
C TRP A 213 13.01 3.02 5.40
N SER A 214 13.14 2.02 4.52
CA SER A 214 12.46 0.73 4.63
C SER A 214 13.48 -0.38 4.80
N LEU A 215 13.22 -1.29 5.73
CA LEU A 215 14.03 -2.49 5.96
C LEU A 215 13.39 -3.76 5.40
N ASP A 216 12.37 -3.64 4.54
CA ASP A 216 11.57 -4.75 4.02
C ASP A 216 12.33 -5.74 3.13
N MET A 217 13.57 -5.42 2.77
CA MET A 217 14.49 -6.38 2.15
C MET A 217 14.92 -7.47 3.12
N LEU A 218 14.91 -7.18 4.42
CA LEU A 218 15.20 -8.13 5.48
C LEU A 218 13.96 -8.95 5.80
N SER A 219 14.16 -10.20 6.23
CA SER A 219 13.04 -11.03 6.69
C SER A 219 12.40 -10.44 7.94
N LYS A 220 11.11 -10.72 8.17
CA LYS A 220 10.39 -10.30 9.38
C LYS A 220 11.17 -10.65 10.66
N LYS A 221 11.67 -11.89 10.75
CA LYS A 221 12.50 -12.36 11.87
C LYS A 221 13.76 -11.50 12.09
N LYS A 222 14.45 -11.10 11.02
CA LYS A 222 15.62 -10.21 11.11
C LYS A 222 15.23 -8.83 11.61
N ARG A 223 14.14 -8.26 11.09
CA ARG A 223 13.64 -6.94 11.52
C ARG A 223 13.20 -6.95 13.00
N GLU A 224 12.51 -8.01 13.43
CA GLU A 224 12.14 -8.22 14.84
C GLU A 224 13.38 -8.30 15.74
N LEU A 225 14.39 -9.06 15.33
CA LEU A 225 15.64 -9.19 16.09
C LEU A 225 16.40 -7.86 16.23
N ILE A 226 16.47 -7.06 15.17
CA ILE A 226 17.06 -5.71 15.21
C ILE A 226 16.30 -4.85 16.22
N GLY A 227 14.97 -4.86 16.14
CA GLY A 227 14.12 -4.07 17.03
C GLY A 227 14.29 -4.48 18.48
N GLU A 228 14.23 -5.77 18.76
CA GLU A 228 14.43 -6.33 20.09
C GLU A 228 15.82 -6.00 20.65
N THR A 229 16.88 -6.16 19.86
CA THR A 229 18.26 -5.88 20.28
C THR A 229 18.43 -4.43 20.72
N LEU A 230 17.94 -3.48 19.92
CA LEU A 230 18.05 -2.05 20.21
C LEU A 230 17.22 -1.64 21.42
N LEU A 231 15.95 -2.06 21.49
CA LEU A 231 15.05 -1.68 22.58
C LEU A 231 15.48 -2.31 23.91
N ARG A 232 15.91 -3.58 23.92
CA ARG A 232 16.43 -4.21 25.14
C ARG A 232 17.74 -3.59 25.61
N ALA A 233 18.63 -3.20 24.69
CA ALA A 233 19.84 -2.47 25.07
C ALA A 233 19.51 -1.12 25.73
N ALA A 234 18.53 -0.40 25.20
CA ALA A 234 18.05 0.84 25.82
C ALA A 234 17.45 0.58 27.22
N LEU A 235 16.60 -0.43 27.38
CA LEU A 235 16.00 -0.78 28.67
C LEU A 235 17.04 -1.20 29.73
N LYS A 236 18.14 -1.84 29.33
CA LYS A 236 19.25 -2.19 30.25
C LYS A 236 19.99 -0.97 30.78
N GLN A 237 20.04 0.10 30.00
CA GLN A 237 20.70 1.36 30.35
C GLN A 237 19.73 2.36 31.00
N TYR A 238 18.44 2.04 31.03
CA TYR A 238 17.41 2.89 31.61
C TYR A 238 17.47 2.84 33.13
N GLU A 239 17.76 3.98 33.75
CA GLU A 239 17.60 4.22 35.17
C GLU A 239 16.29 5.00 35.43
N LYS A 240 15.56 4.65 36.49
CA LYS A 240 14.29 5.32 36.84
C LYS A 240 14.50 6.83 36.97
N GLY A 241 13.84 7.61 36.11
CA GLY A 241 13.93 9.08 36.07
C GLY A 241 14.75 9.67 34.90
N GLY A 242 15.41 8.83 34.09
CA GLY A 242 16.13 9.24 32.88
C GLY A 242 15.30 9.07 31.62
N GLU A 243 14.46 10.05 31.26
CA GLU A 243 13.56 9.95 30.10
C GLU A 243 14.28 9.95 28.75
N LYS A 244 15.48 10.55 28.66
CA LYS A 244 16.29 10.63 27.44
C LYS A 244 17.76 10.45 27.76
N PHE A 245 18.43 9.58 27.02
CA PHE A 245 19.85 9.29 27.24
C PHE A 245 20.53 8.82 25.96
N THR A 246 21.85 8.68 26.01
CA THR A 246 22.64 8.10 24.92
C THR A 246 23.46 6.94 25.41
N PHE A 247 23.54 5.87 24.62
CA PHE A 247 24.40 4.72 24.88
C PHE A 247 25.14 4.30 23.62
N GLU A 248 26.16 3.46 23.77
CA GLU A 248 26.90 2.87 22.66
C GLU A 248 26.45 1.41 22.49
N LEU A 249 26.25 1.00 21.23
CA LEU A 249 26.02 -0.40 20.87
C LEU A 249 26.59 -0.68 19.47
N ASN A 250 27.43 -1.71 19.37
CA ASN A 250 28.02 -2.20 18.11
C ASN A 250 28.72 -1.10 17.28
N GLY A 251 29.41 -0.19 17.97
CA GLY A 251 30.15 0.94 17.40
C GLY A 251 29.28 2.16 17.06
N GLU A 252 27.99 2.13 17.39
CA GLU A 252 27.04 3.19 17.08
C GLU A 252 26.59 3.95 18.32
N ARG A 253 26.41 5.27 18.18
CA ARG A 253 25.86 6.11 19.24
C ARG A 253 24.34 6.15 19.13
N CYS A 254 23.68 5.45 20.03
CA CYS A 254 22.23 5.36 20.14
C CYS A 254 21.67 6.49 21.02
N LYS A 255 20.66 7.20 20.52
CA LYS A 255 19.83 8.11 21.32
C LYS A 255 18.57 7.35 21.71
N ALA A 256 18.26 7.30 22.99
CA ALA A 256 17.10 6.60 23.50
C ALA A 256 16.18 7.54 24.27
N SER A 257 14.90 7.20 24.26
CA SER A 257 13.96 7.72 25.24
C SER A 257 13.10 6.61 25.79
N VAL A 258 12.91 6.61 27.11
CA VAL A 258 12.03 5.68 27.81
C VAL A 258 11.07 6.50 28.67
N GLY A 259 9.78 6.34 28.43
CA GLY A 259 8.73 7.06 29.16
C GLY A 259 7.67 6.10 29.66
N ASP A 260 7.22 6.28 30.90
CA ASP A 260 6.09 5.57 31.46
C ASP A 260 4.79 6.12 30.85
N THR A 261 4.09 5.29 30.07
CA THR A 261 2.92 5.75 29.30
C THR A 261 1.80 6.22 30.23
N TRP A 262 1.65 5.57 31.40
CA TRP A 262 0.52 5.78 32.31
C TRP A 262 0.93 6.33 33.68
N ASN A 263 2.23 6.55 33.91
CA ASN A 263 2.82 6.92 35.20
C ASN A 263 2.52 5.93 36.34
N ASP A 264 2.29 4.66 36.00
CA ASP A 264 2.01 3.58 36.94
C ASP A 264 3.01 2.41 36.86
N GLY A 265 4.01 2.53 35.99
CA GLY A 265 5.04 1.54 35.74
C GLY A 265 4.56 0.30 34.97
N SER A 266 3.31 0.28 34.48
CA SER A 266 2.73 -0.88 33.80
C SER A 266 3.20 -1.00 32.35
N GLU A 267 3.48 0.12 31.69
CA GLU A 267 3.91 0.19 30.30
C GLU A 267 4.95 1.29 30.11
N LEU A 268 6.09 0.92 29.53
CA LEU A 268 7.14 1.84 29.13
C LEU A 268 7.17 1.95 27.61
N SER A 269 6.95 3.16 27.09
CA SER A 269 7.28 3.51 25.71
C SER A 269 8.80 3.61 25.56
N VAL A 270 9.36 2.95 24.54
CA VAL A 270 10.80 2.91 24.27
C VAL A 270 11.05 3.33 22.82
N ASN A 271 11.90 4.32 22.63
CA ASN A 271 12.38 4.75 21.32
C ASN A 271 13.91 4.69 21.29
N VAL A 272 14.46 4.22 20.17
CA VAL A 272 15.89 4.27 19.86
C VAL A 272 16.09 4.85 18.47
N MET A 273 17.00 5.81 18.37
CA MET A 273 17.38 6.50 17.15
C MET A 273 18.90 6.55 17.02
N ILE A 274 19.40 6.20 15.83
CA ILE A 274 20.81 6.34 15.46
C ILE A 274 20.95 7.37 14.34
N GLY A 275 21.98 8.21 14.42
CA GLY A 275 22.22 9.28 13.46
C GLY A 275 21.09 10.34 13.43
N ALA A 276 20.89 10.97 12.28
CA ALA A 276 19.75 11.85 12.01
C ALA A 276 18.55 11.05 11.49
N SER A 277 18.09 10.08 12.31
CA SER A 277 17.08 9.08 11.95
C SER A 277 17.55 8.07 10.90
N GLU A 278 18.84 7.75 10.87
CA GLU A 278 19.38 6.76 9.93
C GLU A 278 18.96 5.33 10.26
N LEU A 279 18.61 5.09 11.53
CA LEU A 279 17.88 3.90 12.00
C LEU A 279 17.00 4.32 13.18
N VAL A 280 15.73 3.93 13.13
CA VAL A 280 14.74 4.23 14.17
C VAL A 280 13.95 2.98 14.52
N VAL A 281 13.78 2.75 15.82
CA VAL A 281 12.96 1.68 16.38
C VAL A 281 12.11 2.25 17.50
N ASN A 282 10.85 1.84 17.56
CA ASN A 282 9.95 2.13 18.67
C ASN A 282 9.37 0.83 19.21
N GLY A 283 8.95 0.84 20.47
CA GLY A 283 8.18 -0.26 21.04
C GLY A 283 7.62 0.07 22.41
N PHE A 284 6.92 -0.91 22.96
CA PHE A 284 6.37 -0.87 24.31
C PHE A 284 6.92 -2.04 25.11
N TYR A 285 7.32 -1.77 26.34
CA TYR A 285 7.77 -2.78 27.29
C TYR A 285 6.83 -2.84 28.48
N TYR A 286 6.40 -4.05 28.84
CA TYR A 286 5.48 -4.32 29.93
C TYR A 286 6.24 -5.03 31.06
N PRO A 287 6.72 -4.31 32.09
CA PRO A 287 7.61 -4.88 33.10
C PRO A 287 7.02 -6.06 33.86
N GLY A 288 5.71 -6.04 34.13
CA GLY A 288 5.01 -7.12 34.84
C GLY A 288 4.95 -8.45 34.08
N GLN A 289 5.19 -8.44 32.76
CA GLN A 289 5.15 -9.61 31.89
C GLN A 289 6.51 -9.93 31.25
N ASP A 290 7.53 -9.09 31.46
CA ASP A 290 8.79 -9.09 30.67
C ASP A 290 8.52 -9.17 29.15
N LEU A 291 7.47 -8.47 28.71
CA LEU A 291 7.02 -8.50 27.32
C LEU A 291 7.48 -7.23 26.60
N LEU A 292 8.24 -7.40 25.53
CA LEU A 292 8.63 -6.32 24.62
C LEU A 292 7.89 -6.46 23.29
N GLN A 293 7.18 -5.41 22.90
CA GLN A 293 6.53 -5.31 21.60
C GLN A 293 7.23 -4.25 20.76
N SER A 294 7.97 -4.69 19.75
CA SER A 294 8.66 -3.80 18.82
C SER A 294 7.77 -3.46 17.62
N SER A 295 7.79 -2.20 17.21
CA SER A 295 7.42 -1.81 15.85
C SER A 295 8.47 -2.27 14.84
N ASP A 296 8.10 -2.33 13.56
CA ASP A 296 9.05 -2.61 12.49
C ASP A 296 10.11 -1.48 12.41
N PRO A 297 11.41 -1.79 12.50
CA PRO A 297 12.48 -0.81 12.39
C PRO A 297 12.52 -0.17 11.00
N LYS A 298 12.94 1.10 10.94
CA LYS A 298 13.06 1.89 9.70
C LYS A 298 14.44 2.52 9.59
N GLY A 299 15.03 2.50 8.40
CA GLY A 299 16.32 3.15 8.17
C GLY A 299 17.19 2.47 7.11
N LYS A 300 18.50 2.73 7.22
CA LYS A 300 19.54 2.21 6.33
C LYS A 300 19.83 0.74 6.59
N GLN A 301 19.91 -0.06 5.53
CA GLN A 301 20.16 -1.50 5.66
C GLN A 301 21.52 -1.78 6.32
N ALA A 302 22.59 -1.15 5.83
CA ALA A 302 23.94 -1.40 6.32
C ALA A 302 24.13 -1.05 7.81
N LEU A 303 23.35 -0.08 8.32
CA LEU A 303 23.34 0.28 9.73
C LEU A 303 22.53 -0.74 10.55
N ALA A 304 21.35 -1.12 10.07
CA ALA A 304 20.48 -2.07 10.73
C ALA A 304 21.11 -3.47 10.88
N GLU A 305 21.87 -3.92 9.87
CA GLU A 305 22.53 -5.23 9.90
C GLU A 305 23.61 -5.37 10.99
N LYS A 306 24.08 -4.26 11.59
CA LYS A 306 24.98 -4.30 12.75
C LYS A 306 24.32 -4.86 14.02
N PHE A 307 23.00 -4.98 14.04
CA PHE A 307 22.21 -5.40 15.22
C PHE A 307 21.48 -6.73 15.02
N LEU A 308 21.94 -7.54 14.06
CA LEU A 308 21.48 -8.90 13.82
C LEU A 308 22.29 -9.96 14.57
#